data_AF-A0A1F3QI94-F1
#
_entry.id   AF-A0A1F3QI94-F1
#
_cell.length_a   1.000
_cell.length_b   1.000
_cell.length_c   1.000
_cell.angle_alpha   90.00
_cell.angle_beta   90.00
_cell.angle_gamma   90.00
#
_symmetry.space_group_name_H-M   'P 1'
#
loop_
_entity.id
_entity.type
_entity.pdbx_description
1 polymer ?
#
loop_
_entity_poly.entity_id
_entity_poly.type
_entity_poly.pdbx_seq_one_letter_code
_entity_poly.pdbx_strand_id
1 'polypeptide(L)' 'MSEISLIKQSIHEIERNGVAIGDWLPKKAVMRFFNYGETQIRELELANNIEISTIGRRKFYSKKSIIALIEKNIIK' A
#
# COMPACT_ATOMS: atom_id res chain seq x y z
N MET A 1 -13.17 -2.10 30.12
CA MET A 1 -13.25 -1.71 28.69
C MET A 1 -14.42 -2.44 28.08
N SER A 2 -15.25 -1.76 27.27
CA SER A 2 -16.40 -2.41 26.62
C SER A 2 -15.99 -3.00 25.27
N GLU A 3 -16.68 -4.04 24.83
CA GLU A 3 -16.45 -4.69 23.54
C GLU A 3 -16.57 -3.70 22.37
N ILE A 4 -17.49 -2.74 22.49
CA ILE A 4 -17.66 -1.63 21.55
C ILE A 4 -16.41 -0.74 21.44
N SER A 5 -15.67 -0.52 22.54
CA SER A 5 -14.46 0.31 22.47
C SER A 5 -13.33 -0.39 21.71
N LEU A 6 -13.24 -1.72 21.84
CA LEU A 6 -12.26 -2.53 21.13
C LEU A 6 -12.54 -2.53 19.62
N ILE A 7 -13.80 -2.71 19.24
CA ILE A 7 -14.22 -2.68 17.82
C ILE A 7 -13.93 -1.32 17.19
N LYS A 8 -14.26 -0.22 17.87
CA LYS A 8 -13.95 1.14 17.40
C LYS A 8 -12.46 1.35 17.21
N GLN A 9 -11.64 0.84 18.12
CA GLN A 9 -10.19 0.96 18.04
C GLN A 9 -9.61 0.17 16.84
N SER A 10 -10.09 -1.05 16.61
CA SER A 10 -9.70 -1.86 15.44
C SER A 10 -10.12 -1.21 14.12
N ILE A 11 -11.34 -0.68 14.02
CA ILE A 11 -11.81 0.07 12.84
C ILE A 11 -10.92 1.29 12.61
N HIS A 12 -10.65 2.05 13.66
CA HIS A 12 -9.81 3.24 13.56
C HIS A 12 -8.35 2.92 13.21
N GLU A 13 -7.85 1.74 13.57
CA GLU A 13 -6.53 1.25 13.14
C GLU A 13 -6.53 0.79 11.68
N ILE A 14 -7.61 0.17 11.20
CA ILE A 14 -7.80 -0.19 9.79
C ILE A 14 -7.81 1.08 8.93
N GLU A 15 -8.56 2.10 9.34
CA GLU A 15 -8.61 3.41 8.69
C GLU A 15 -7.23 4.10 8.72
N ARG A 16 -6.59 4.20 9.90
CA ARG A 16 -5.26 4.83 10.05
C ARG A 16 -4.16 4.15 9.23
N ASN A 17 -4.29 2.85 8.96
CA ASN A 17 -3.33 2.08 8.18
C ASN A 17 -3.60 2.10 6.67
N GLY A 18 -4.68 2.77 6.22
CA GLY A 18 -5.20 2.63 4.86
C GLY A 18 -5.86 3.86 4.27
N VAL A 19 -5.67 5.08 4.80
CA VAL A 19 -6.13 6.29 4.10
C VAL A 19 -5.27 6.50 2.86
N ALA A 20 -5.74 6.03 1.71
CA ALA A 20 -5.28 6.48 0.42
C ALA A 20 -5.51 8.00 0.34
N ILE A 21 -4.47 8.76 0.01
CA ILE A 21 -4.62 10.20 -0.23
C ILE A 21 -4.86 10.36 -1.73
N GLY A 22 -6.13 10.42 -2.13
CA GLY A 22 -6.52 10.31 -3.53
C GLY A 22 -6.08 8.95 -4.10
N ASP A 23 -5.30 8.98 -5.19
CA ASP A 23 -4.79 7.78 -5.87
C ASP A 23 -3.45 7.27 -5.31
N TRP A 24 -2.97 7.82 -4.19
CA TRP A 24 -1.69 7.46 -3.61
C TRP A 24 -1.83 6.54 -2.40
N LEU A 25 -1.18 5.37 -2.46
CA LEU A 25 -1.17 4.36 -1.41
C LEU A 25 0.13 4.42 -0.60
N PRO A 26 0.10 4.45 0.74
CA PRO A 26 1.32 4.43 1.54
C PRO A 26 2.02 3.07 1.44
N LYS A 27 3.36 3.06 1.55
CA LYS A 27 4.20 1.84 1.48
C LYS A 27 3.64 0.64 2.26
N LYS A 28 3.22 0.87 3.51
CA LYS A 28 2.67 -0.20 4.36
C LYS A 28 1.41 -0.85 3.76
N ALA A 29 0.56 -0.06 3.09
CA ALA A 29 -0.64 -0.59 2.44
C ALA A 29 -0.26 -1.45 1.23
N VAL A 30 0.72 -1.01 0.42
CA VAL A 30 1.20 -1.76 -0.74
C VAL A 30 1.90 -3.05 -0.33
N MET A 31 2.77 -3.00 0.68
CA MET A 31 3.42 -4.20 1.24
C MET A 31 2.39 -5.20 1.72
N ARG A 32 1.37 -4.76 2.46
CA ARG A 32 0.29 -5.65 2.91
C ARG A 32 -0.54 -6.20 1.75
N PHE A 33 -0.84 -5.39 0.74
CA PHE A 33 -1.62 -5.83 -0.43
C PHE A 33 -0.93 -6.95 -1.19
N PHE A 34 0.37 -6.82 -1.48
CA PHE A 34 1.15 -7.85 -2.16
C PHE A 34 1.66 -8.96 -1.24
N ASN A 35 1.44 -8.84 0.07
CA ASN A 35 2.10 -9.64 1.10
C ASN A 35 3.64 -9.66 0.96
N TYR A 36 4.22 -8.48 0.71
CA TYR A 36 5.65 -8.29 0.48
C TYR A 36 6.38 -7.80 1.71
N GLY A 37 7.58 -8.35 1.91
CA GLY A 37 8.59 -7.82 2.83
C GLY A 37 9.36 -6.63 2.25
N GLU A 38 10.24 -6.06 3.07
CA GLU A 38 11.08 -4.89 2.73
C GLU A 38 11.98 -5.12 1.50
N THR A 39 12.52 -6.33 1.34
CA THR A 39 13.35 -6.68 0.18
C THR A 39 12.51 -6.75 -1.11
N GLN A 40 11.36 -7.41 -1.06
CA GLN A 40 10.47 -7.59 -2.22
C GLN A 40 9.89 -6.26 -2.69
N ILE A 41 9.50 -5.37 -1.77
CA ILE A 41 9.03 -4.03 -2.16
C ILE A 41 10.17 -3.20 -2.77
N ARG A 42 11.42 -3.36 -2.30
CA ARG A 42 12.56 -2.67 -2.90
C ARG A 42 12.84 -3.17 -4.31
N GLU A 43 12.77 -4.48 -4.56
CA GLU A 43 12.90 -5.04 -5.91
C GLU A 43 11.81 -4.49 -6.84
N LEU A 44 10.58 -4.40 -6.34
CA LEU A 44 9.46 -3.81 -7.06
C LEU A 44 9.70 -2.33 -7.43
N GLU A 45 10.27 -1.55 -6.51
CA GLU A 45 10.66 -0.16 -6.75
C GLU A 45 11.77 -0.04 -7.81
N LEU A 46 12.74 -0.95 -7.79
CA LEU A 46 13.87 -0.96 -8.73
C LEU A 46 13.45 -1.38 -10.14
N ALA A 47 12.37 -2.15 -10.28
CA ALA A 47 11.82 -2.54 -11.58
C ALA A 47 11.25 -1.35 -12.39
N ASN A 48 11.18 -0.14 -11.80
CA ASN A 48 10.73 1.12 -12.44
C ASN A 48 9.37 1.07 -13.15
N ASN A 49 8.54 0.09 -12.80
CA ASN A 49 7.20 -0.10 -13.38
C ASN A 49 6.07 0.49 -12.53
N ILE A 50 6.42 1.20 -11.44
CA ILE A 50 5.46 1.81 -10.51
C ILE A 50 5.85 3.27 -10.29
N GLU A 51 4.86 4.17 -10.34
CA GLU A 51 5.05 5.57 -9.99
C GLU A 51 5.08 5.72 -8.48
N ILE A 52 6.16 6.33 -7.98
CA ILE A 52 6.41 6.48 -6.54
C ILE A 52 6.63 7.95 -6.22
N SER A 53 5.86 8.47 -5.26
CA SER A 53 6.07 9.79 -4.66
C SER A 53 6.75 9.63 -3.31
N THR A 54 7.82 10.39 -3.08
CA THR A 54 8.60 10.36 -1.84
C THR A 54 8.49 11.69 -1.11
N ILE A 55 8.05 11.65 0.15
CA ILE A 55 7.97 12.83 1.04
C ILE A 55 8.79 12.51 2.29
N GLY A 56 9.99 13.09 2.37
CA GLY A 56 10.97 12.75 3.40
C GLY A 56 11.31 11.25 3.38
N ARG A 57 11.04 10.54 4.49
CA ARG A 57 11.25 9.08 4.60
C ARG A 57 10.03 8.24 4.23
N ARG A 58 8.91 8.87 3.84
CA ARG A 58 7.68 8.16 3.47
C ARG A 58 7.59 8.01 1.96
N LYS A 59 7.18 6.82 1.52
CA LYS A 59 6.90 6.51 0.12
C LYS A 59 5.42 6.24 -0.08
N PHE A 60 4.93 6.74 -1.20
CA PHE A 60 3.56 6.56 -1.67
C PHE A 60 3.59 6.04 -3.10
N TYR A 61 2.69 5.14 -3.44
CA TYR A 61 2.67 4.44 -4.72
C TYR A 61 1.35 4.76 -5.41
N SER A 62 1.43 5.09 -6.69
CA SER A 62 0.25 5.38 -7.51
C SER A 62 -0.57 4.12 -7.71
N LYS A 63 -1.82 4.15 -7.25
CA LYS A 63 -2.81 3.07 -7.45
C LYS A 63 -2.92 2.71 -8.94
N LYS A 64 -2.91 3.72 -9.82
CA LYS A 64 -2.99 3.55 -11.27
C LYS A 64 -1.85 2.68 -11.80
N SER A 65 -0.61 3.00 -11.41
CA SER A 65 0.57 2.23 -11.85
C SER A 65 0.60 0.81 -11.28
N ILE A 66 0.09 0.60 -10.06
CA ILE A 66 -0.06 -0.72 -9.45
C ILE A 66 -1.06 -1.58 -10.25
N ILE A 67 -2.21 -1.02 -10.63
CA ILE A 67 -3.20 -1.72 -11.46
C ILE A 67 -2.59 -2.10 -12.81
N ALA A 68 -1.92 -1.16 -13.48
CA ALA A 68 -1.26 -1.43 -14.76
C ALA A 68 -0.19 -2.53 -14.66
N LEU A 69 0.51 -2.63 -13.53
CA LEU A 69 1.46 -3.72 -13.27
C LEU A 69 0.76 -5.08 -13.18
N ILE A 70 -0.37 -5.16 -12.46
CA ILE A 70 -1.13 -6.40 -12.31
C ILE A 70 -1.66 -6.86 -13.68
N GLU A 71 -2.24 -5.95 -14.46
CA GLU A 71 -2.78 -6.24 -15.80
C GLU A 71 -1.70 -6.78 -16.75
N LYS A 72 -0.47 -6.25 -16.68
CA LYS A 72 0.67 -6.73 -17.47
C LYS A 72 1.12 -8.15 -17.12
N ASN A 73 0.83 -8.63 -15.91
CA ASN A 73 1.27 -9.93 -15.40
C ASN A 73 0.14 -10.98 -15.39
N ILE A 74 -0.98 -10.74 -16.09
CA ILE A 74 -2.04 -11.73 -16.28
C ILE A 74 -1.49 -12.89 -17.13
N ILE A 75 -1.45 -14.08 -16.55
CA ILE A 75 -1.16 -15.33 -17.26
C ILE A 75 -2.50 -15.89 -17.77
N LYS A 76 -2.59 -16.19 -19.06
CA LYS A 76 -3.77 -16.79 -19.70
C LYS A 76 -3.64 -18.31 -19.79
#